data_AF-A0A1V5NAG4-F1
#
_entry.id   AF-A0A1V5NAG4-F1
#
_cell.length_a   1.000
_cell.length_b   1.000
_cell.length_c   1.000
_cell.angle_alpha   90.00
_cell.angle_beta   90.00
_cell.angle_gamma   90.00
#
_symmetry.space_group_name_H-M   'P 1'
#
loop_
_entity.id
_entity.type
_entity.pdbx_description
1 polymer ?
#
loop_
_entity_poly.entity_id
_entity_poly.type
_entity_poly.pdbx_seq_one_letter_code
_entity_poly.pdbx_strand_id
1 'polypeptide(L)'
;MATAAKGGTLDAITYGLIVNRLSKILQIPSDDIRKELSRRGGQIKQSFVSTIEDSKVSSVEFDGFASKAQAEIIEVILNEPRLFESAAKRVKADDFEKAEMRDAWRLIEQTIDENVEFTLATLLAKTESEQLAGLIVKLSDNGQDMDTLRRRLNGAIEALNEYRQKKDANYKKIKDDEILKRISAIKARTDRRNPGLLPT
;
A
#
# COMPACT_ATOMS: atom_id res chain seq x y z
N MET A 1 -29.18 -37.16 6.49
CA MET A 1 -28.59 -35.97 7.13
C MET A 1 -28.44 -34.91 6.04
N ALA A 2 -29.22 -33.84 6.10
CA ALA A 2 -29.18 -32.75 5.12
C ALA A 2 -28.75 -31.47 5.85
N THR A 3 -27.54 -30.99 5.59
CA THR A 3 -27.06 -29.68 6.04
C THR A 3 -27.29 -28.69 4.91
N ALA A 4 -28.19 -27.74 5.17
CA ALA A 4 -28.54 -26.66 4.25
C ALA A 4 -27.37 -25.67 4.12
N ALA A 5 -26.93 -25.43 2.89
CA ALA A 5 -26.05 -24.34 2.53
C ALA A 5 -26.83 -23.01 2.63
N LYS A 6 -26.55 -22.20 3.65
CA LYS A 6 -27.00 -20.80 3.71
C LYS A 6 -26.06 -19.97 2.83
N GLY A 7 -26.52 -19.64 1.62
CA GLY A 7 -25.94 -18.60 0.78
C GLY A 7 -26.15 -17.23 1.44
N GLY A 8 -25.05 -16.57 1.80
CA GLY A 8 -25.04 -15.20 2.31
C GLY A 8 -25.42 -14.22 1.22
N THR A 9 -26.71 -13.92 1.14
CA THR A 9 -27.24 -12.79 0.37
C THR A 9 -26.84 -11.52 1.11
N LEU A 10 -26.17 -10.61 0.39
CA LEU A 10 -25.73 -9.31 0.89
C LEU A 10 -26.94 -8.57 1.48
N ASP A 11 -26.81 -8.07 2.73
CA ASP A 11 -27.89 -7.35 3.38
C ASP A 11 -28.25 -6.10 2.55
N ALA A 12 -29.52 -5.98 2.16
CA ALA A 12 -30.02 -4.90 1.32
C ALA A 12 -29.74 -3.51 1.94
N ILE A 13 -29.54 -3.47 3.26
CA ILE A 13 -29.18 -2.29 4.03
C ILE A 13 -27.75 -1.84 3.68
N THR A 14 -26.77 -2.75 3.72
CA THR A 14 -25.36 -2.47 3.42
C THR A 14 -25.16 -2.05 1.96
N TYR A 15 -25.84 -2.73 1.03
CA TYR A 15 -25.86 -2.31 -0.37
C TYR A 15 -26.42 -0.88 -0.54
N GLY A 16 -27.46 -0.56 0.22
CA GLY A 16 -28.04 0.78 0.28
C GLY A 16 -27.05 1.84 0.75
N LEU A 17 -26.23 1.53 1.76
CA LEU A 17 -25.21 2.45 2.30
C LEU A 17 -24.09 2.72 1.30
N ILE A 18 -23.56 1.68 0.64
CA ILE A 18 -22.50 1.83 -0.37
C ILE A 18 -23.01 2.66 -1.55
N VAL A 19 -24.21 2.38 -2.06
CA VAL A 19 -24.82 3.14 -3.14
C VAL A 19 -25.04 4.60 -2.74
N ASN A 20 -25.54 4.86 -1.53
CA ASN A 20 -25.80 6.22 -1.04
C ASN A 20 -24.47 6.99 -0.85
N ARG A 21 -23.42 6.31 -0.41
CA ARG A 21 -22.09 6.91 -0.26
C ARG A 21 -21.44 7.23 -1.61
N LEU A 22 -21.51 6.30 -2.57
CA LEU A 22 -21.05 6.53 -3.95
C LEU A 22 -21.84 7.67 -4.62
N SER A 23 -23.14 7.76 -4.36
CA SER A 23 -24.02 8.82 -4.85
C SER A 23 -23.57 10.21 -4.37
N LYS A 24 -23.21 10.33 -3.07
CA LYS A 24 -22.70 11.58 -2.50
C LYS A 24 -21.32 11.97 -3.01
N ILE A 25 -20.42 11.00 -3.19
CA ILE A 25 -19.05 11.25 -3.65
C ILE A 25 -19.05 11.64 -5.13
N LEU A 26 -19.81 10.93 -5.95
CA LEU A 26 -19.82 11.10 -7.39
C LEU A 26 -20.83 12.16 -7.87
N GLN A 27 -21.68 12.66 -6.97
CA GLN A 27 -22.86 13.49 -7.31
C GLN A 27 -23.77 12.85 -8.37
N ILE A 28 -23.76 11.51 -8.44
CA ILE A 28 -24.58 10.73 -9.37
C ILE A 28 -25.78 10.18 -8.58
N PRO A 29 -27.01 10.21 -9.13
CA PRO A 29 -28.16 9.63 -8.48
C PRO A 29 -27.94 8.15 -8.12
N SER A 30 -28.37 7.77 -6.92
CA SER A 30 -28.26 6.42 -6.37
C SER A 30 -28.84 5.34 -7.30
N ASP A 31 -29.86 5.70 -8.08
CA ASP A 31 -30.52 4.79 -9.03
C ASP A 31 -29.66 4.50 -10.27
N ASP A 32 -28.88 5.47 -10.73
CA ASP A 32 -27.96 5.30 -11.87
C ASP A 32 -26.77 4.43 -11.46
N ILE A 33 -26.28 4.59 -10.22
CA ILE A 33 -25.24 3.73 -9.64
C ILE A 33 -25.73 2.29 -9.52
N ARG A 34 -26.96 2.09 -9.04
CA ARG A 34 -27.57 0.74 -8.96
C ARG A 34 -27.71 0.11 -10.33
N LYS A 35 -28.18 0.87 -11.31
CA LYS A 35 -28.38 0.40 -12.69
C LYS A 35 -27.05 0.00 -13.32
N GLU A 36 -25.99 0.77 -13.12
CA GLU A 36 -24.67 0.48 -13.67
C GLU A 36 -23.98 -0.70 -12.96
N LEU A 37 -24.13 -0.81 -11.64
CA LEU A 37 -23.65 -1.95 -10.86
C LEU A 37 -24.36 -3.25 -11.24
N SER A 38 -25.68 -3.22 -11.42
CA SER A 38 -26.45 -4.38 -11.87
C SER A 38 -26.17 -4.72 -13.34
N ARG A 39 -25.86 -3.74 -14.19
CA ARG A 39 -25.55 -3.94 -15.61
C ARG A 39 -24.16 -4.53 -15.83
N ARG A 40 -23.16 -4.15 -15.02
CA ARG A 40 -21.77 -4.65 -15.13
C ARG A 40 -21.46 -5.85 -14.21
N GLY A 41 -22.34 -6.17 -13.27
CA GLY A 41 -22.10 -7.12 -12.18
C GLY A 41 -22.89 -8.43 -12.24
N GLY A 42 -23.47 -8.79 -13.39
CA GLY A 42 -24.25 -10.02 -13.54
C GLY A 42 -23.45 -11.27 -13.14
N GLN A 43 -23.78 -11.80 -11.96
CA GLN A 43 -23.48 -13.15 -11.45
C GLN A 43 -22.10 -13.50 -10.89
N ILE A 44 -21.00 -12.81 -11.20
CA ILE A 44 -19.67 -13.20 -10.65
C ILE A 44 -19.24 -12.37 -9.44
N LYS A 45 -19.81 -11.17 -9.23
CA LYS A 45 -19.31 -10.20 -8.25
C LYS A 45 -20.10 -10.11 -6.93
N GLN A 46 -21.22 -10.81 -6.80
CA GLN A 46 -22.03 -10.77 -5.57
C GLN A 46 -21.41 -11.57 -4.42
N SER A 47 -20.60 -12.59 -4.71
CA SER A 47 -19.93 -13.38 -3.68
C SER A 47 -18.68 -12.68 -3.11
N PHE A 48 -18.06 -11.78 -3.88
CA PHE A 48 -16.80 -11.13 -3.48
C PHE A 48 -17.02 -10.00 -2.46
N VAL A 49 -18.15 -9.29 -2.55
CA VAL A 49 -18.47 -8.18 -1.63
C VAL A 49 -18.97 -8.69 -0.27
N SER A 50 -19.71 -9.81 -0.24
CA SER A 50 -20.21 -10.40 1.02
C SER A 50 -19.11 -11.00 1.90
N THR A 51 -17.97 -11.40 1.34
CA THR A 51 -16.85 -11.98 2.11
C THR A 51 -15.88 -10.94 2.67
N ILE A 52 -15.95 -9.69 2.20
CA ILE A 52 -15.12 -8.58 2.72
C ILE A 52 -15.62 -8.12 4.10
N GLU A 53 -16.89 -8.31 4.45
CA GLU A 53 -17.41 -8.02 5.80
C GLU A 53 -17.10 -9.13 6.84
N ASP A 54 -17.03 -10.40 6.42
CA ASP A 54 -16.83 -11.55 7.33
C ASP A 54 -15.39 -12.07 7.38
N SER A 55 -14.50 -11.59 6.51
CA SER A 55 -13.09 -11.87 6.65
C SER A 55 -12.55 -11.03 7.80
N LYS A 56 -11.98 -11.71 8.80
CA LYS A 56 -10.86 -11.18 9.59
C LYS A 56 -9.77 -10.78 8.60
N VAL A 57 -9.94 -9.66 7.89
CA VAL A 57 -8.88 -9.02 7.12
C VAL A 57 -7.84 -8.73 8.18
N SER A 58 -6.77 -9.52 8.17
CA SER A 58 -5.56 -9.27 8.93
C SER A 58 -5.28 -7.78 8.84
N SER A 59 -5.58 -7.06 9.93
CA SER A 59 -5.46 -5.60 9.97
C SER A 59 -4.05 -5.32 9.49
N VAL A 60 -3.91 -4.72 8.30
CA VAL A 60 -2.61 -4.26 7.85
C VAL A 60 -2.28 -3.11 8.81
N GLU A 61 -1.57 -3.46 9.88
CA GLU A 61 -1.09 -2.52 10.88
C GLU A 61 0.06 -1.76 10.26
N PHE A 62 -0.09 -0.43 10.16
CA PHE A 62 0.95 0.43 9.63
C PHE A 62 1.95 0.73 10.75
N ASP A 63 2.76 -0.28 11.08
CA ASP A 63 3.77 -0.16 12.13
C ASP A 63 4.96 0.64 11.62
N GLY A 64 5.30 1.69 12.39
CA GLY A 64 6.43 2.56 12.09
C GLY A 64 6.08 3.78 11.23
N PHE A 65 6.89 4.83 11.41
CA PHE A 65 6.72 6.12 10.74
C PHE A 65 6.79 6.02 9.21
N ALA A 66 7.66 5.14 8.69
CA ALA A 66 7.83 4.91 7.25
C ALA A 66 6.58 4.25 6.62
N SER A 67 6.02 3.22 7.26
CA SER A 67 4.79 2.56 6.79
C SER A 67 3.61 3.52 6.75
N LYS A 68 3.51 4.45 7.71
CA LYS A 68 2.47 5.48 7.72
C LYS A 68 2.63 6.47 6.57
N ALA A 69 3.85 6.95 6.33
CA ALA A 69 4.14 7.84 5.20
C ALA A 69 3.83 7.15 3.86
N GLN A 70 4.16 5.87 3.72
CA GLN A 70 3.82 5.06 2.55
C GLN A 70 2.30 4.93 2.36
N ALA A 71 1.55 4.61 3.41
CA ALA A 71 0.09 4.53 3.36
C ALA A 71 -0.53 5.88 2.98
N GLU A 72 -0.02 6.97 3.54
CA GLU A 72 -0.48 8.33 3.26
C GLU A 72 -0.25 8.75 1.80
N ILE A 73 0.87 8.36 1.19
CA ILE A 73 1.11 8.58 -0.24
C ILE A 73 0.04 7.89 -1.08
N ILE A 74 -0.26 6.61 -0.80
CA ILE A 74 -1.27 5.83 -1.55
C ILE A 74 -2.67 6.43 -1.33
N GLU A 75 -3.02 6.75 -0.08
CA GLU A 75 -4.28 7.40 0.29
C GLU A 75 -4.48 8.70 -0.49
N VAL A 76 -3.49 9.59 -0.52
CA VAL A 76 -3.63 10.87 -1.22
C VAL A 76 -3.85 10.64 -2.71
N ILE A 77 -3.15 9.69 -3.34
CA ILE A 77 -3.31 9.42 -4.77
C ILE A 77 -4.65 8.76 -5.08
N LEU A 78 -5.15 7.88 -4.21
CA LEU A 78 -6.48 7.29 -4.37
C LEU A 78 -7.58 8.35 -4.34
N ASN A 79 -7.43 9.38 -3.50
CA ASN A 79 -8.38 10.48 -3.39
C ASN A 79 -8.20 11.56 -4.47
N GLU A 80 -6.97 11.78 -4.92
CA GLU A 80 -6.65 12.72 -6.00
C GLU A 80 -5.61 12.11 -6.95
N PRO A 81 -6.08 11.42 -8.01
CA PRO A 81 -5.22 10.70 -8.95
C PRO A 81 -4.31 11.65 -9.76
N ARG A 82 -4.70 12.92 -9.93
CA ARG A 82 -3.90 13.91 -10.68
C ARG A 82 -2.55 14.21 -10.04
N LEU A 83 -2.39 13.88 -8.76
CA LEU A 83 -1.11 14.04 -8.05
C LEU A 83 -0.11 12.90 -8.37
N PHE A 84 -0.56 11.81 -8.99
CA PHE A 84 0.28 10.65 -9.26
C PHE A 84 1.54 11.00 -10.06
N GLU A 85 1.44 11.76 -11.16
CA GLU A 85 2.61 12.08 -11.98
C GLU A 85 3.71 12.80 -11.18
N SER A 86 3.31 13.69 -10.28
CA SER A 86 4.25 14.40 -9.39
C SER A 86 4.87 13.48 -8.35
N ALA A 87 4.10 12.52 -7.84
CA ALA A 87 4.55 11.54 -6.87
C ALA A 87 5.49 10.51 -7.52
N ALA A 88 5.16 10.01 -8.71
CA ALA A 88 5.89 8.98 -9.45
C ALA A 88 7.28 9.43 -9.93
N LYS A 89 7.54 10.74 -9.98
CA LYS A 89 8.88 11.31 -10.19
C LYS A 89 9.79 11.15 -8.97
N ARG A 90 9.23 11.00 -7.78
CA ARG A 90 9.94 10.98 -6.49
C ARG A 90 9.84 9.62 -5.78
N VAL A 91 8.82 8.83 -6.10
CA VAL A 91 8.50 7.55 -5.47
C VAL A 91 8.30 6.49 -6.55
N LYS A 92 8.85 5.31 -6.33
CA LYS A 92 8.72 4.10 -7.15
C LYS A 92 8.07 2.99 -6.34
N ALA A 93 7.49 2.01 -7.02
CA ALA A 93 6.89 0.84 -6.36
C ALA A 93 7.87 0.16 -5.39
N ASP A 94 9.14 0.00 -5.77
CA ASP A 94 10.12 -0.71 -4.94
C ASP A 94 10.51 0.05 -3.65
N ASP A 95 10.06 1.29 -3.52
CA ASP A 95 10.26 2.08 -2.31
C ASP A 95 9.32 1.72 -1.16
N PHE A 96 8.27 0.94 -1.45
CA PHE A 96 7.32 0.45 -0.46
C PHE A 96 7.82 -0.85 0.16
N GLU A 97 7.83 -0.92 1.49
CA GLU A 97 8.41 -2.06 2.21
C GLU A 97 7.47 -3.27 2.18
N LYS A 98 6.17 -3.02 2.30
CA LYS A 98 5.13 -4.04 2.31
C LYS A 98 4.70 -4.40 0.89
N ALA A 99 4.53 -5.69 0.62
CA ALA A 99 4.17 -6.18 -0.71
C ALA A 99 2.81 -5.61 -1.17
N GLU A 100 1.85 -5.55 -0.26
CA GLU A 100 0.50 -5.06 -0.51
C GLU A 100 0.48 -3.58 -0.92
N MET A 101 1.40 -2.78 -0.37
CA MET A 101 1.56 -1.37 -0.76
C MET A 101 2.24 -1.23 -2.13
N ARG A 102 3.20 -2.11 -2.46
CA ARG A 102 3.79 -2.17 -3.81
C ARG A 102 2.73 -2.50 -4.84
N ASP A 103 1.90 -3.49 -4.53
CA ASP A 103 0.85 -3.95 -5.43
C ASP A 103 -0.23 -2.86 -5.61
N ALA A 104 -0.60 -2.16 -4.53
CA ALA A 104 -1.47 -0.99 -4.62
C ALA A 104 -0.89 0.11 -5.51
N TRP A 105 0.38 0.45 -5.33
CA TRP A 105 1.05 1.45 -6.18
C TRP A 105 1.05 1.04 -7.66
N ARG A 106 1.41 -0.21 -7.95
CA ARG A 106 1.45 -0.74 -9.33
C ARG A 106 0.07 -0.75 -9.97
N LEU A 107 -0.98 -1.10 -9.20
CA LEU A 107 -2.35 -1.09 -9.70
C LEU A 107 -2.81 0.33 -10.05
N ILE A 108 -2.45 1.31 -9.21
CA ILE A 108 -2.72 2.73 -9.46
C ILE A 108 -1.99 3.19 -10.74
N GLU A 109 -0.69 2.90 -10.84
CA GLU A 109 0.15 3.21 -12.00
C GLU A 109 -0.46 2.63 -13.29
N GLN A 110 -0.76 1.33 -13.31
CA GLN A 110 -1.37 0.65 -14.44
C GLN A 110 -2.72 1.28 -14.82
N THR A 111 -3.56 1.61 -13.85
CA THR A 111 -4.90 2.18 -14.12
C THR A 111 -4.80 3.57 -14.74
N ILE A 112 -3.81 4.37 -14.33
CA ILE A 112 -3.54 5.69 -14.91
C ILE A 112 -2.96 5.56 -16.32
N ASP A 113 -2.00 4.66 -16.52
CA ASP A 113 -1.34 4.43 -17.82
C ASP A 113 -2.30 3.90 -18.89
N GLU A 114 -3.28 3.09 -18.51
CA GLU A 114 -4.33 2.62 -19.43
C GLU A 114 -5.29 3.74 -19.89
N ASN A 115 -5.15 4.96 -19.34
CA ASN A 115 -6.00 6.12 -19.61
C ASN A 115 -7.51 5.79 -19.45
N VAL A 116 -7.82 4.89 -18.52
CA VAL A 116 -9.18 4.54 -18.11
C VAL A 116 -9.59 5.48 -16.98
N GLU A 117 -10.91 5.69 -16.82
CA GLU A 117 -11.43 6.47 -15.70
C GLU A 117 -10.96 5.92 -14.35
N PHE A 118 -10.19 6.74 -13.63
CA PHE A 118 -9.66 6.38 -12.33
C PHE A 118 -10.75 6.51 -11.27
N THR A 119 -11.31 5.37 -10.87
CA THR A 119 -12.30 5.30 -9.80
C THR A 119 -11.97 4.13 -8.88
N LEU A 120 -12.45 4.19 -7.62
CA LEU A 120 -12.36 3.07 -6.69
C LEU A 120 -12.96 1.79 -7.29
N ALA A 121 -14.08 1.91 -8.02
CA ALA A 121 -14.73 0.78 -8.67
C ALA A 121 -13.84 0.16 -9.77
N THR A 122 -13.12 0.97 -10.54
CA THR A 122 -12.17 0.51 -11.56
C THR A 122 -11.02 -0.27 -10.91
N LEU A 123 -10.45 0.26 -9.82
CA LEU A 123 -9.36 -0.38 -9.08
C LEU A 123 -9.80 -1.72 -8.46
N LEU A 124 -10.96 -1.73 -7.79
CA LEU A 124 -11.52 -2.93 -7.19
C LEU A 124 -11.96 -3.98 -8.24
N ALA A 125 -12.31 -3.57 -9.45
CA ALA A 125 -12.61 -4.49 -10.53
C ALA A 125 -11.35 -5.17 -11.11
N LYS A 126 -10.18 -4.56 -10.93
CA LYS A 126 -8.88 -5.04 -11.40
C LYS A 126 -8.11 -5.83 -10.35
N THR A 127 -8.49 -5.73 -9.08
CA THR A 127 -7.82 -6.48 -8.01
C THR A 127 -8.37 -7.90 -7.92
N GLU A 128 -7.48 -8.89 -7.89
CA GLU A 128 -7.82 -10.30 -7.64
C GLU A 128 -7.55 -10.69 -6.17
N SER A 129 -6.82 -9.85 -5.44
CA SER A 129 -6.48 -10.07 -4.03
C SER A 129 -7.49 -9.36 -3.11
N GLU A 130 -8.09 -10.14 -2.21
CA GLU A 130 -8.98 -9.63 -1.15
C GLU A 130 -8.23 -8.68 -0.19
N GLN A 131 -6.97 -9.00 0.13
CA GLN A 131 -6.14 -8.18 1.02
C GLN A 131 -5.84 -6.82 0.40
N LEU A 132 -5.54 -6.79 -0.90
CA LEU A 132 -5.31 -5.57 -1.64
C LEU A 132 -6.59 -4.74 -1.80
N ALA A 133 -7.73 -5.40 -2.07
CA ALA A 133 -9.03 -4.75 -2.12
C ALA A 133 -9.35 -4.05 -0.79
N GLY A 134 -9.18 -4.76 0.33
CA GLY A 134 -9.41 -4.22 1.67
C GLY A 134 -8.49 -3.04 1.98
N LEU A 135 -7.22 -3.11 1.58
CA LEU A 135 -6.26 -2.02 1.73
C LEU A 135 -6.69 -0.77 0.93
N ILE A 136 -7.08 -0.94 -0.33
CA ILE A 136 -7.51 0.18 -1.19
C ILE A 136 -8.76 0.84 -0.62
N VAL A 137 -9.75 0.05 -0.19
CA VAL A 137 -10.96 0.58 0.45
C VAL A 137 -10.60 1.36 1.72
N LYS A 138 -9.77 0.79 2.60
CA LYS A 138 -9.32 1.43 3.84
C LYS A 138 -8.62 2.76 3.60
N LEU A 139 -7.77 2.85 2.58
CA LEU A 139 -7.02 4.06 2.24
C LEU A 139 -7.84 5.07 1.43
N SER A 140 -8.95 4.66 0.81
CA SER A 140 -9.85 5.57 0.10
C SER A 140 -10.85 6.32 1.00
N ASP A 141 -10.86 6.04 2.31
CA ASP A 141 -11.90 6.51 3.23
C ASP A 141 -11.77 7.99 3.62
N ASN A 142 -10.66 8.65 3.24
CA ASN A 142 -10.32 10.02 3.65
C ASN A 142 -10.45 11.05 2.51
N GLY A 143 -11.66 11.57 2.33
CA GLY A 143 -11.89 12.74 1.46
C GLY A 143 -11.43 14.04 2.13
N GLN A 144 -10.46 14.74 1.52
CA GLN A 144 -10.00 16.06 1.96
C GLN A 144 -9.92 17.03 0.76
N ASP A 145 -9.77 18.32 1.05
CA ASP A 145 -9.55 19.30 -0.01
C ASP A 145 -8.17 19.14 -0.68
N MET A 146 -8.06 19.70 -1.89
CA MET A 146 -6.88 19.53 -2.75
C MET A 146 -5.59 20.08 -2.12
N ASP A 147 -5.66 21.22 -1.46
CA ASP A 147 -4.49 21.86 -0.86
C ASP A 147 -3.97 21.08 0.35
N THR A 148 -4.87 20.52 1.15
CA THR A 148 -4.51 19.63 2.25
C THR A 148 -3.87 18.35 1.72
N LEU A 149 -4.45 17.74 0.69
CA LEU A 149 -3.91 16.54 0.05
C LEU A 149 -2.50 16.78 -0.51
N ARG A 150 -2.27 17.90 -1.22
CA ARG A 150 -0.93 18.28 -1.72
C ARG A 150 0.10 18.43 -0.60
N ARG A 151 -0.26 19.12 0.48
CA ARG A 151 0.63 19.30 1.64
C ARG A 151 0.97 17.96 2.29
N ARG A 152 -0.03 17.10 2.49
CA ARG A 152 0.14 15.75 3.05
C ARG A 152 1.03 14.88 2.18
N LEU A 153 0.81 14.88 0.86
CA LEU A 153 1.66 14.15 -0.08
C LEU A 153 3.12 14.60 0.01
N ASN A 154 3.37 15.92 0.03
CA ASN A 154 4.73 16.42 0.15
C ASN A 154 5.40 16.00 1.46
N GLY A 155 4.71 16.15 2.58
CA GLY A 155 5.22 15.74 3.88
C GLY A 155 5.48 14.23 3.97
N ALA A 156 4.59 13.41 3.40
CA ALA A 156 4.75 11.97 3.37
C ALA A 156 5.92 11.53 2.47
N ILE A 157 6.13 12.18 1.32
CA ILE A 157 7.30 11.91 0.46
C ILE A 157 8.60 12.34 1.16
N GLU A 158 8.62 13.48 1.85
CA GLU A 158 9.78 13.92 2.64
C GLU A 158 10.12 12.92 3.76
N ALA A 159 9.12 12.50 4.53
CA ALA A 159 9.26 11.47 5.56
C ALA A 159 9.82 10.15 5.00
N LEU A 160 9.32 9.72 3.83
CA LEU A 160 9.82 8.52 3.16
C LEU A 160 11.28 8.67 2.71
N ASN A 161 11.66 9.83 2.18
CA ASN A 161 13.03 10.10 1.77
C ASN A 161 14.01 10.16 2.95
N GLU A 162 13.63 10.82 4.04
CA GLU A 162 14.44 10.84 5.26
C GLU A 162 14.67 9.43 5.81
N TYR A 163 13.63 8.59 5.78
CA TYR A 163 13.73 7.21 6.20
C TYR A 163 14.72 6.42 5.34
N ARG A 164 14.67 6.57 4.01
CA ARG A 164 15.64 5.93 3.10
C ARG A 164 17.06 6.36 3.38
N GLN A 165 17.30 7.68 3.53
CA GLN A 165 18.62 8.20 3.82
C GLN A 165 19.19 7.64 5.14
N LYS A 166 18.35 7.55 6.18
CA LYS A 166 18.75 6.94 7.47
C LYS A 166 19.05 5.45 7.31
N LYS A 167 18.27 4.71 6.52
CA LYS A 167 18.47 3.28 6.25
C LYS A 167 19.79 3.03 5.50
N ASP A 168 20.06 3.82 4.46
CA ASP A 168 21.30 3.72 3.67
C ASP A 168 22.54 4.09 4.48
N ALA A 169 22.45 5.15 5.31
CA ALA A 169 23.54 5.54 6.20
C ALA A 169 23.85 4.44 7.23
N ASN A 170 22.80 3.82 7.80
CA ASN A 170 22.98 2.73 8.76
C ASN A 170 23.57 1.47 8.10
N TYR A 171 23.12 1.13 6.89
CA TYR A 171 23.67 0.01 6.12
C TYR A 171 25.17 0.20 5.82
N LYS A 172 25.57 1.41 5.39
CA LYS A 172 27.00 1.75 5.18
C LYS A 172 27.81 1.57 6.45
N LYS A 173 27.32 2.09 7.58
CA LYS A 173 28.00 1.98 8.88
C LYS A 173 28.20 0.52 9.31
N ILE A 174 27.18 -0.33 9.19
CA ILE A 174 27.27 -1.76 9.53
C ILE A 174 28.32 -2.47 8.66
N LYS A 175 28.33 -2.16 7.36
CA LYS A 175 29.30 -2.74 6.41
C LYS A 175 30.74 -2.32 6.73
N ASP A 176 30.94 -1.05 7.06
CA ASP A 176 32.26 -0.54 7.45
C ASP A 176 32.75 -1.20 8.74
N ASP A 177 31.88 -1.36 9.75
CA ASP A 177 32.20 -2.07 10.98
C ASP A 177 32.54 -3.55 10.73
N GLU A 178 31.86 -4.22 9.80
CA GLU A 178 32.17 -5.61 9.43
C GLU A 178 33.52 -5.72 8.72
N ILE A 179 33.84 -4.78 7.83
CA ILE A 179 35.15 -4.69 7.16
C ILE A 179 36.25 -4.47 8.18
N LEU A 180 36.07 -3.54 9.12
CA LEU A 180 37.04 -3.26 10.18
C LEU A 180 37.27 -4.48 11.08
N LYS A 181 36.21 -5.23 11.41
CA LYS A 181 36.33 -6.51 12.15
C LYS A 181 37.10 -7.57 11.37
N ARG A 182 36.91 -7.67 10.05
CA ARG A 182 37.69 -8.62 9.22
C ARG A 182 39.17 -8.24 9.17
N ILE A 183 39.48 -6.95 9.00
CA ILE A 183 40.87 -6.47 8.96
C ILE A 183 41.57 -6.71 10.29
N SER A 184 40.92 -6.42 11.42
CA SER A 184 41.51 -6.66 12.75
C SER A 184 41.75 -8.15 13.01
N ALA A 185 40.82 -9.03 12.59
CA ALA A 185 40.99 -10.48 12.70
C ALA A 185 42.15 -11.03 11.86
N ILE A 186 42.40 -10.47 10.66
CA ILE A 186 43.55 -10.84 9.82
C ILE A 186 44.85 -10.38 10.47
N LYS A 187 44.92 -9.12 10.93
CA LYS A 187 46.12 -8.55 11.56
C LYS A 187 46.50 -9.31 12.85
N ALA A 188 45.52 -9.71 13.66
CA ALA A 188 45.75 -10.51 14.86
C ALA A 188 46.28 -11.93 14.59
N ARG A 189 46.03 -12.49 13.39
CA ARG A 189 46.55 -13.82 13.00
C ARG A 189 47.98 -13.75 12.48
N THR A 190 48.39 -12.64 11.86
CA THR A 190 49.74 -12.48 11.29
C THR A 190 50.81 -12.24 12.38
N ASP A 191 50.43 -11.76 13.56
CA ASP A 191 51.37 -11.42 14.65
C ASP A 191 51.82 -12.61 15.52
N ARG A 192 51.30 -13.83 15.28
CA ARG A 192 51.72 -15.05 16.02
C ARG A 192 53.02 -15.69 15.50
N ARG A 193 53.70 -15.08 14.52
CA ARG A 193 54.93 -15.62 13.89
C ARG A 193 56.12 -14.67 13.93
N ASN A 194 56.28 -13.90 15.01
CA ASN A 194 57.54 -13.20 15.26
C ASN A 194 58.18 -13.70 16.59
N PRO A 195 59.03 -14.74 16.56
CA PRO A 195 59.85 -15.12 17.70
C PRO A 195 61.04 -14.15 17.78
N GLY A 196 60.81 -12.94 18.30
CA GLY A 196 61.85 -11.96 18.56
C GLY A 196 62.19 -11.89 20.05
N LEU A 197 63.35 -12.47 20.40
CA LEU A 197 64.22 -12.28 21.58
C LEU A 197 64.47 -13.56 22.39
N LEU A 198 65.63 -14.18 22.15
CA LEU A 198 66.36 -14.90 23.19
C LEU A 198 67.33 -13.89 23.84
N PRO A 199 67.31 -13.70 25.16
CA PRO A 199 68.35 -12.94 25.86
C PRO A 199 69.61 -13.80 25.93
N THR A 200 70.73 -13.23 25.48
CA THR A 200 72.09 -13.73 25.76
C THR A 200 72.51 -13.35 27.17
#